data_AF-A0A3B8V5D9-F1
#
_entry.id   AF-A0A3B8V5D9-F1
#
_cell.length_a   1.000
_cell.length_b   1.000
_cell.length_c   1.000
_cell.angle_alpha   90.00
_cell.angle_beta   90.00
_cell.angle_gamma   90.00
#
_symmetry.space_group_name_H-M   'P 1'
#
loop_
_entity.id
_entity.type
_entity.pdbx_description
1 polymer ?
#
loop_
_entity_poly.entity_id
_entity_poly.type
_entity_poly.pdbx_seq_one_letter_code
_entity_poly.pdbx_strand_id
1 'polypeptide(L)' 'MGEGANLLVDDDGVPGIVVRLDAPAFRRVEHNVDGELELVRVGAGADLARTLMDFARAGIAGLESLMGVP' A
#
# COMPACT_ATOMS: atom_id res chain seq x y z
N MET A 1 -1.25 -8.52 -7.72
CA MET A 1 -2.12 -7.40 -8.07
C MET A 1 -2.70 -6.83 -6.79
N GLY A 2 -2.75 -5.50 -6.70
CA GLY A 2 -3.44 -4.77 -5.65
C GLY A 2 -4.93 -4.61 -6.00
N GLU A 3 -5.51 -3.43 -5.77
CA GLU A 3 -6.94 -3.14 -6.01
C GLU A 3 -7.30 -3.01 -7.50
N GLY A 4 -6.32 -3.03 -8.40
CA GLY A 4 -6.56 -2.95 -9.86
C GLY A 4 -6.88 -1.54 -10.36
N ALA A 5 -6.63 -0.51 -9.56
CA ALA A 5 -6.94 0.90 -9.84
C ALA A 5 -6.27 1.48 -11.10
N ASN A 6 -5.26 0.80 -11.66
CA ASN A 6 -4.57 1.21 -12.87
C ASN A 6 -4.35 0.02 -13.83
N LEU A 7 -5.35 -0.86 -13.96
CA LEU A 7 -5.31 -1.99 -14.87
C LEU A 7 -6.47 -1.91 -15.87
N LEU A 8 -6.16 -2.24 -17.13
CA LEU A 8 -7.15 -2.57 -18.14
C LEU A 8 -6.93 -4.03 -18.50
N VAL A 9 -7.92 -4.88 -18.20
CA VAL A 9 -7.87 -6.31 -18.47
C VAL A 9 -8.82 -6.61 -19.61
N ASP A 10 -8.38 -7.44 -20.54
CA ASP A 10 -9.21 -7.93 -21.65
C ASP A 10 -10.43 -8.71 -21.11
N ASP A 11 -11.54 -8.70 -21.86
CA ASP A 11 -12.75 -9.44 -21.48
C ASP A 11 -12.52 -10.95 -21.43
N ASP A 12 -11.56 -11.47 -22.21
CA ASP A 12 -11.12 -12.86 -22.16
C ASP A 12 -10.25 -13.18 -20.91
N GLY A 13 -9.87 -12.15 -20.14
CA GLY A 13 -9.13 -12.28 -18.89
C GLY A 13 -7.63 -12.56 -19.07
N VAL A 14 -7.03 -13.23 -18.08
CA VAL A 14 -5.59 -13.55 -18.08
C VAL A 14 -5.39 -15.07 -18.07
N PRO A 15 -4.70 -15.66 -19.07
CA PRO A 15 -4.33 -17.06 -19.00
C PRO A 15 -3.21 -17.26 -17.98
N GLY A 16 -3.47 -18.01 -16.91
CA GLY A 16 -2.48 -18.33 -15.87
C GLY A 16 -2.93 -17.97 -14.46
N ILE A 17 -1.98 -17.54 -13.62
CA ILE A 17 -2.20 -17.26 -12.20
C ILE A 17 -2.15 -15.75 -11.94
N VAL A 18 -3.20 -15.23 -11.31
CA VAL A 18 -3.22 -13.88 -10.75
C VAL A 18 -3.05 -13.97 -9.24
N VAL A 19 -1.97 -13.38 -8.71
CA VAL A 19 -1.70 -13.36 -7.26
C VAL A 19 -2.19 -12.04 -6.68
N ARG A 20 -3.13 -12.05 -5.74
CA ARG A 20 -3.55 -10.86 -4.98
C ARG A 20 -2.73 -10.72 -3.70
N LEU A 21 -2.30 -9.50 -3.38
CA LEU A 21 -1.42 -9.23 -2.22
C LEU A 21 -2.22 -8.83 -0.96
N ASP A 22 -3.36 -9.46 -0.71
CA ASP A 22 -4.28 -9.10 0.38
C ASP A 22 -4.07 -9.92 1.67
N ALA A 23 -3.17 -10.90 1.65
CA ALA A 23 -2.81 -11.64 2.85
C ALA A 23 -2.17 -10.71 3.91
N PRO A 24 -2.39 -10.94 5.22
CA PRO A 24 -1.91 -10.05 6.29
C PRO A 24 -0.42 -9.71 6.21
N ALA A 25 0.43 -10.65 5.77
CA ALA A 25 1.87 -10.43 5.60
C ALA A 25 2.20 -9.31 4.60
N PHE A 26 1.36 -9.09 3.59
CA PHE A 26 1.55 -8.04 2.58
C PHE A 26 0.87 -6.72 2.94
N ARG A 27 0.10 -6.65 4.03
CA ARG A 27 -0.65 -5.46 4.44
C ARG A 27 -0.09 -4.79 5.69
N ARG A 28 1.01 -5.30 6.23
CA ARG A 28 1.62 -4.80 7.46
C ARG A 28 2.28 -3.43 7.24
N VAL A 29 2.16 -2.56 8.23
CA VAL A 29 2.89 -1.30 8.34
C VAL A 29 3.75 -1.38 9.61
N GLU A 30 5.05 -1.15 9.47
CA GLU A 30 6.02 -1.12 10.57
C GLU A 30 6.62 0.29 10.66
N HIS A 31 6.67 0.83 11.86
CA HIS A 31 7.28 2.13 12.17
C HIS A 31 8.61 1.94 12.87
N ASN A 32 9.44 2.98 12.87
CA ASN A 32 10.73 3.01 13.55
C ASN A 32 11.66 1.87 13.12
N VAL A 33 11.62 1.53 11.82
CA VAL A 33 12.41 0.43 11.27
C VAL A 33 13.89 0.77 11.43
N ASP A 34 14.68 -0.22 11.80
CA ASP A 34 16.12 -0.08 12.08
C ASP A 34 16.45 0.97 13.17
N GLY A 35 15.47 1.35 13.99
CA GLY A 35 15.61 2.36 15.06
C GLY A 35 15.38 3.80 14.62
N GLU A 36 15.10 4.04 13.34
CA GLU A 36 14.97 5.38 12.76
C GLU A 36 13.53 5.89 12.84
N LEU A 37 13.30 7.01 13.56
CA LEU A 37 11.97 7.51 13.93
C LEU A 37 10.99 7.75 12.77
N GLU A 38 11.48 8.04 11.58
CA GLU A 38 10.66 8.34 10.39
C GLU A 38 10.76 7.24 9.31
N LEU A 39 11.52 6.18 9.57
CA LEU A 39 11.63 5.07 8.64
C LEU A 39 10.47 4.08 8.85
N VAL A 40 9.64 3.95 7.82
CA VAL A 40 8.49 3.06 7.78
C VAL A 40 8.68 1.98 6.73
N ARG A 41 8.22 0.76 7.03
CA ARG A 41 8.10 -0.33 6.06
C ARG A 41 6.63 -0.65 5.85
N VAL A 42 6.19 -0.50 4.60
CA VAL A 42 4.80 -0.69 4.20
C VAL A 42 4.71 -1.88 3.25
N GLY A 43 3.86 -2.84 3.56
CA GLY A 43 3.60 -3.98 2.68
C GLY A 43 2.91 -3.56 1.38
N ALA A 44 3.20 -4.26 0.29
CA ALA A 44 2.73 -3.91 -1.05
C ALA A 44 1.20 -4.03 -1.28
N GLY A 45 0.47 -4.64 -0.34
CA GLY A 45 -0.99 -4.68 -0.32
C GLY A 45 -1.63 -3.82 0.75
N ALA A 46 -0.84 -2.97 1.43
CA ALA A 46 -1.38 -2.00 2.36
C ALA A 46 -2.30 -1.01 1.63
N ASP A 47 -3.35 -0.58 2.32
CA ASP A 47 -4.28 0.42 1.81
C ASP A 47 -3.62 1.80 1.90
N LEU A 48 -3.43 2.47 0.76
CA LEU A 48 -2.68 3.71 0.70
C LEU A 48 -3.34 4.81 1.53
N ALA A 49 -4.65 5.02 1.39
CA ALA A 49 -5.37 6.06 2.10
C ALA A 49 -5.30 5.87 3.62
N ARG A 50 -5.49 4.63 4.10
CA ARG A 50 -5.35 4.29 5.52
C ARG A 50 -3.93 4.52 6.01
N THR A 51 -2.93 4.08 5.23
CA THR A 51 -1.51 4.23 5.59
C THR A 51 -1.12 5.70 5.71
N LEU A 52 -1.54 6.54 4.76
CA LEU A 52 -1.27 7.99 4.80
C LEU A 52 -1.99 8.68 5.97
N MET A 53 -3.22 8.27 6.30
CA MET A 53 -3.91 8.77 7.51
C MET A 53 -3.18 8.38 8.79
N ASP A 54 -2.66 7.16 8.86
CA ASP A 54 -1.89 6.68 10.01
C ASP A 54 -0.54 7.43 10.14
N PHE A 55 0.12 7.74 9.02
CA PHE A 55 1.33 8.57 8.99
C PHE A 55 1.06 10.00 9.47
N ALA A 56 -0.01 10.62 8.99
CA ALA A 56 -0.42 11.95 9.44
C ALA A 56 -0.69 11.98 10.96
N ARG A 57 -1.32 10.94 11.51
CA ARG A 57 -1.53 10.79 12.96
C ARG A 57 -0.24 10.57 13.75
N ALA A 58 0.74 9.89 13.14
CA ALA A 58 2.06 9.66 13.72
C ALA A 58 3.01 10.86 13.58
N GLY A 59 2.58 11.94 12.92
CA GLY A 59 3.40 13.12 12.66
C GLY A 59 4.43 12.95 11.54
N ILE A 60 4.29 11.90 10.73
CA ILE A 60 5.14 11.64 9.56
C ILE A 60 4.55 12.40 8.36
N ALA A 61 5.31 13.37 7.83
CA ALA A 61 4.90 14.25 6.75
C ALA A 61 5.60 13.92 5.42
N GLY A 62 5.19 14.57 4.32
CA GLY A 62 5.89 14.52 3.02
C GLY A 62 5.26 13.61 1.97
N LEU A 63 4.15 12.93 2.29
CA LEU A 63 3.40 12.06 1.37
C LEU A 63 1.95 12.53 1.15
N GLU A 64 1.62 13.74 1.60
CA GLU A 64 0.27 14.31 1.52
C GLU A 64 -0.21 14.44 0.07
N SER A 65 0.71 14.66 -0.88
CA SER A 65 0.41 14.74 -2.31
C SER A 65 -0.10 13.42 -2.90
N LEU A 66 0.06 12.29 -2.19
CA LEU A 66 -0.45 10.98 -2.61
C LEU A 66 -1.89 10.72 -2.12
N MET A 67 -2.45 11.61 -1.30
CA MET A 67 -3.84 11.49 -0.87
C MET A 67 -4.79 11.53 -2.07
N GLY A 68 -5.74 10.59 -2.10
CA GLY A 68 -6.71 10.45 -3.19
C GLY A 68 -6.23 9.59 -4.36
N VAL A 69 -4.98 9.08 -4.33
CA VAL A 69 -4.54 8.05 -5.26
C VAL A 69 -5.16 6.70 -4.85
N PRO A 70 -5.87 6.01 -5.76
CA PRO A 70 -6.45 4.69 -5.52
C PRO A 70 -5.44 3.54 -5.57
#